data_AF-F8JFE8-F1
#
_entry.id   AF-F8JFE8-F1
#
_cell.length_a   1.000
_cell.length_b   1.000
_cell.length_c   1.000
_cell.angle_alpha   90.00
_cell.angle_beta   90.00
_cell.angle_gamma   90.00
#
_symmetry.space_group_name_H-M   'P 1'
#
loop_
_entity.id
_entity.type
_entity.pdbx_description
1 polymer ?
#
loop_
_entity_poly.entity_id
_entity_poly.type
_entity_poly.pdbx_seq_one_letter_code
_entity_poly.pdbx_strand_id
1 'polypeptide(L)'
;MVLSLRNEMDSRARDALAVLAHVYLRFERPDEAAALLAALVAIDPKPRWARQALSLAQLRSGLTEAALSTAESLLTEALDDDERVPLLLLAAKAHWRLGNEVEAQRLRIAARAAATTSIVHPIGRLQA
;
A
#
# COMPACT_ATOMS: atom_id res chain seq x y z
N MET A 1 -12.57 -32.91 3.18
CA MET A 1 -12.99 -32.46 1.82
C MET A 1 -13.61 -31.06 1.81
N VAL A 2 -14.52 -30.71 2.74
CA VAL A 2 -15.20 -29.39 2.76
C VAL A 2 -14.25 -28.20 3.01
N LEU A 3 -13.19 -28.38 3.82
CA LEU A 3 -12.20 -27.33 4.10
C LEU A 3 -11.36 -26.96 2.87
N SER A 4 -11.07 -27.91 1.97
CA SER A 4 -10.34 -27.64 0.72
C SER A 4 -11.16 -26.80 -0.25
N LEU A 5 -12.46 -27.08 -0.37
CA LEU A 5 -13.36 -26.32 -1.24
C LEU A 5 -13.54 -24.87 -0.78
N ARG A 6 -13.69 -24.65 0.53
CA ARG A 6 -13.74 -23.29 1.10
C ARG A 6 -12.46 -22.50 0.81
N ASN A 7 -11.30 -23.14 0.99
CA ASN A 7 -10.01 -22.49 0.76
C ASN A 7 -9.79 -22.14 -0.72
N GLU A 8 -10.24 -22.99 -1.65
CA GLU A 8 -10.20 -22.71 -3.09
C GLU A 8 -11.14 -21.57 -3.49
N MET A 9 -12.33 -21.49 -2.90
CA MET A 9 -13.26 -20.38 -3.10
C MET A 9 -12.69 -19.06 -2.58
N ASP A 10 -12.10 -19.07 -1.39
CA ASP A 10 -11.44 -17.90 -0.80
C ASP A 10 -10.24 -17.46 -1.66
N SER A 11 -9.49 -18.40 -2.27
CA SER A 11 -8.42 -18.07 -3.21
C SER A 11 -8.93 -17.37 -4.47
N ARG A 12 -9.95 -17.91 -5.14
CA ARG A 12 -10.51 -17.30 -6.36
C ARG A 12 -11.15 -15.95 -6.08
N ALA A 13 -11.79 -15.80 -4.93
CA ALA A 13 -12.34 -14.51 -4.49
C ALA A 13 -11.23 -13.47 -4.31
N ARG A 14 -10.11 -13.83 -3.67
CA ARG A 14 -8.95 -12.94 -3.51
C ARG A 14 -8.39 -12.48 -4.86
N ASP A 15 -8.19 -13.39 -5.79
CA ASP A 15 -7.66 -13.08 -7.12
C ASP A 15 -8.60 -12.14 -7.90
N ALA A 16 -9.92 -12.41 -7.86
CA ALA A 16 -10.91 -11.56 -8.51
C ALA A 16 -10.95 -10.15 -7.91
N LEU A 17 -10.92 -10.04 -6.57
CA LEU A 17 -10.87 -8.74 -5.88
C LEU A 17 -9.61 -7.96 -6.25
N ALA A 18 -8.45 -8.63 -6.31
CA ALA A 18 -7.17 -8.02 -6.67
C ALA A 18 -7.20 -7.43 -8.08
N VAL A 19 -7.65 -8.22 -9.06
CA VAL A 19 -7.73 -7.78 -10.47
C VAL A 19 -8.72 -6.62 -10.62
N LEU A 20 -9.91 -6.74 -10.03
CA LEU A 20 -10.94 -5.71 -10.18
C LEU A 20 -10.54 -4.40 -9.48
N ALA A 21 -9.92 -4.48 -8.29
CA ALA A 21 -9.36 -3.31 -7.62
C ALA A 21 -8.29 -2.61 -8.47
N HIS A 22 -7.40 -3.39 -9.10
CA HIS A 22 -6.39 -2.84 -10.02
C HIS A 22 -7.05 -2.12 -11.20
N VAL A 23 -8.07 -2.73 -11.81
CA VAL A 23 -8.85 -2.11 -12.90
C VAL A 23 -9.48 -0.79 -12.43
N TYR A 24 -10.14 -0.77 -11.27
CA TYR A 24 -10.75 0.46 -10.76
C TYR A 24 -9.72 1.56 -10.44
N LEU A 25 -8.55 1.22 -9.91
CA LEU A 25 -7.47 2.21 -9.77
C LEU A 25 -7.00 2.76 -11.13
N ARG A 26 -6.91 1.93 -12.16
CA ARG A 26 -6.51 2.34 -13.52
C ARG A 26 -7.54 3.25 -14.19
N PHE A 27 -8.82 3.06 -13.91
CA PHE A 27 -9.93 3.84 -14.47
C PHE A 27 -10.41 4.97 -13.55
N GLU A 28 -9.56 5.43 -12.63
CA GLU A 28 -9.85 6.56 -11.73
C GLU A 28 -11.13 6.41 -10.91
N ARG A 29 -11.42 5.17 -10.49
CA ARG A 29 -12.52 4.79 -9.60
C ARG A 29 -11.99 4.38 -8.22
N PRO A 30 -11.43 5.33 -7.45
CA PRO A 30 -10.72 4.99 -6.23
C PRO A 30 -11.64 4.48 -5.11
N ASP A 31 -12.91 4.90 -5.09
CA ASP A 31 -13.87 4.51 -4.03
C ASP A 31 -14.19 3.02 -4.12
N GLU A 32 -14.48 2.54 -5.33
CA GLU A 32 -14.73 1.13 -5.57
C GLU A 32 -13.46 0.31 -5.40
N ALA A 33 -12.30 0.83 -5.80
CA ALA A 33 -11.03 0.17 -5.53
C ALA A 33 -10.77 0.01 -4.02
N ALA A 34 -11.03 1.06 -3.22
CA ALA A 34 -10.83 1.03 -1.78
C ALA A 34 -11.76 0.00 -1.12
N ALA A 35 -13.02 -0.09 -1.55
CA ALA A 35 -13.96 -1.09 -1.06
C ALA A 35 -13.50 -2.53 -1.37
N LEU A 36 -13.04 -2.80 -2.59
CA LEU A 36 -12.56 -4.13 -2.97
C LEU A 36 -11.25 -4.51 -2.26
N LEU A 37 -10.34 -3.55 -2.09
CA LEU A 37 -9.08 -3.78 -1.37
C LEU A 37 -9.31 -3.99 0.14
N ALA A 38 -10.27 -3.28 0.73
CA ALA A 38 -10.68 -3.53 2.11
C ALA A 38 -11.25 -4.94 2.27
N ALA A 39 -12.09 -5.39 1.34
CA ALA A 39 -12.58 -6.77 1.33
C ALA A 39 -11.45 -7.80 1.16
N LEU A 40 -10.48 -7.53 0.27
CA LEU A 40 -9.32 -8.39 0.05
C LEU A 40 -8.48 -8.54 1.34
N VAL A 41 -8.17 -7.42 2.01
CA VAL A 41 -7.39 -7.40 3.25
C VAL A 41 -8.14 -8.07 4.40
N ALA A 42 -9.47 -8.02 4.41
CA ALA A 42 -10.29 -8.74 5.40
C ALA A 42 -10.24 -10.27 5.21
N ILE A 43 -10.13 -10.75 3.97
CA ILE A 43 -9.99 -12.19 3.66
C ILE A 43 -8.56 -12.65 3.93
N ASP A 44 -7.57 -11.86 3.51
CA ASP A 44 -6.16 -12.16 3.71
C ASP A 44 -5.38 -10.88 4.06
N PRO A 45 -5.06 -10.66 5.35
CA PRO A 45 -4.36 -9.46 5.78
C PRO A 45 -2.85 -9.50 5.53
N LYS A 46 -2.31 -10.67 5.15
CA LYS A 46 -0.86 -10.89 5.00
C LYS A 46 -0.23 -10.09 3.87
N PRO A 47 -0.81 -9.99 2.66
CA PRO A 47 -0.13 -9.40 1.53
C PRO A 47 0.05 -7.90 1.73
N ARG A 48 1.29 -7.48 1.92
CA ARG A 48 1.69 -6.08 2.10
C ARG A 48 1.24 -5.21 0.93
N TRP A 49 1.39 -5.72 -0.30
CA TRP A 49 1.00 -5.00 -1.52
C TRP A 49 -0.49 -4.63 -1.51
N ALA A 50 -1.37 -5.48 -0.95
CA ALA A 50 -2.81 -5.22 -0.90
C ALA A 50 -3.13 -4.08 0.07
N ARG A 51 -2.46 -4.06 1.24
CA ARG A 51 -2.58 -2.98 2.22
C ARG A 51 -1.99 -1.67 1.69
N GLN A 52 -0.87 -1.71 0.96
CA GLN A 52 -0.30 -0.54 0.30
C GLN A 52 -1.25 0.02 -0.79
N ALA A 53 -1.81 -0.86 -1.63
CA ALA A 53 -2.80 -0.47 -2.62
C ALA A 53 -4.06 0.12 -1.95
N LEU A 54 -4.50 -0.42 -0.81
CA LEU A 54 -5.60 0.11 -0.03
C LEU A 54 -5.32 1.54 0.45
N SER A 55 -4.14 1.80 1.02
CA SER A 55 -3.74 3.15 1.43
C SER A 55 -3.76 4.13 0.25
N LEU A 56 -3.25 3.71 -0.91
CA LEU A 56 -3.32 4.52 -2.14
C LEU A 56 -4.76 4.79 -2.57
N ALA A 57 -5.62 3.77 -2.57
CA ALA A 57 -7.02 3.90 -2.97
C ALA A 57 -7.77 4.85 -2.03
N GLN A 58 -7.66 4.66 -0.71
CA GLN A 58 -8.20 5.53 0.32
C GLN A 58 -7.75 6.99 0.13
N LEU A 59 -6.47 7.21 -0.15
CA LEU A 59 -5.96 8.55 -0.40
C LEU A 59 -6.60 9.14 -1.66
N ARG A 60 -6.74 8.38 -2.75
CA ARG A 60 -7.39 8.89 -3.97
C ARG A 60 -8.89 9.14 -3.79
N SER A 61 -9.55 8.39 -2.92
CA SER A 61 -10.95 8.54 -2.49
C SER A 61 -11.20 9.71 -1.52
N GLY A 62 -10.15 10.39 -1.05
CA GLY A 62 -10.29 11.45 -0.06
C GLY A 62 -10.43 10.95 1.39
N LEU A 63 -10.40 9.64 1.62
CA LEU A 63 -10.34 8.98 2.94
C LEU A 63 -8.94 9.14 3.56
N THR A 64 -8.54 10.39 3.77
CA THR A 64 -7.16 10.79 4.02
C THR A 64 -6.63 10.23 5.36
N GLU A 65 -7.44 10.24 6.41
CA GLU A 65 -7.07 9.70 7.72
C GLU A 65 -6.87 8.18 7.68
N ALA A 66 -7.77 7.46 7.00
CA ALA A 66 -7.66 6.01 6.81
C ALA A 66 -6.41 5.64 5.99
N ALA A 67 -6.12 6.43 4.94
CA ALA A 67 -4.92 6.26 4.13
C ALA A 67 -3.64 6.43 4.96
N LEU A 68 -3.60 7.47 5.81
CA LEU A 68 -2.48 7.73 6.70
C LEU A 68 -2.28 6.58 7.69
N SER A 69 -3.34 6.18 8.40
CA SER A 69 -3.30 5.08 9.36
C SER A 69 -2.80 3.77 8.73
N THR A 70 -3.26 3.45 7.52
CA THR A 70 -2.82 2.26 6.78
C THR A 70 -1.34 2.34 6.40
N ALA A 71 -0.87 3.50 5.91
CA ALA A 71 0.53 3.71 5.55
C ALA A 71 1.45 3.65 6.77
N GLU A 72 1.07 4.29 7.88
CA GLU A 72 1.85 4.28 9.13
C GLU A 72 1.95 2.88 9.72
N SER A 73 0.87 2.09 9.72
CA SER A 73 0.90 0.69 10.14
C SER A 73 1.92 -0.11 9.32
N LEU A 74 1.96 0.06 8.00
CA LEU A 74 2.94 -0.60 7.14
C LEU A 74 4.37 -0.14 7.40
N LEU A 75 4.58 1.13 7.72
CA LEU A 75 5.89 1.69 8.06
C LEU A 75 6.48 1.14 9.37
N THR A 76 5.68 0.49 10.22
CA THR A 76 6.19 -0.22 11.42
C THR A 76 6.82 -1.57 11.10
N GLU A 77 6.64 -2.09 9.88
CA GLU A 77 7.21 -3.37 9.46
C GLU A 77 8.69 -3.25 9.04
N ALA A 78 9.37 -4.40 9.00
CA ALA A 78 10.67 -4.49 8.34
C ALA A 78 10.48 -4.33 6.82
N LEU A 79 11.03 -3.23 6.31
CA LEU A 79 10.99 -2.80 4.90
C LEU A 79 12.41 -2.51 4.43
N ASP A 80 12.72 -2.83 3.18
CA ASP A 80 13.87 -2.20 2.52
C ASP A 80 13.53 -0.78 2.06
N ASP A 81 14.52 -0.08 1.50
CA ASP A 81 14.33 1.31 1.08
C ASP A 81 13.35 1.44 -0.10
N ASP A 82 13.34 0.48 -1.03
CA ASP A 82 12.46 0.50 -2.20
C ASP A 82 10.99 0.31 -1.80
N GLU A 83 10.73 -0.56 -0.82
CA GLU A 83 9.40 -0.75 -0.25
C GLU A 83 8.95 0.42 0.63
N ARG A 84 9.90 1.05 1.34
CA ARG A 84 9.61 2.14 2.28
C ARG A 84 9.27 3.45 1.56
N VAL A 85 9.92 3.75 0.43
CA VAL A 85 9.75 5.03 -0.29
C VAL A 85 8.29 5.31 -0.67
N PRO A 86 7.54 4.41 -1.33
CA PRO A 86 6.14 4.64 -1.67
C PRO A 86 5.26 4.92 -0.45
N LEU A 87 5.51 4.23 0.67
CA LEU A 87 4.74 4.39 1.91
C LEU A 87 5.01 5.75 2.57
N LEU A 88 6.26 6.19 2.59
CA LEU A 88 6.64 7.53 3.06
C LEU A 88 5.97 8.62 2.21
N LEU A 89 5.88 8.44 0.89
CA LEU A 89 5.20 9.39 0.00
C LEU A 89 3.68 9.40 0.21
N LEU A 90 3.05 8.24 0.44
CA LEU A 90 1.63 8.14 0.79
C LEU A 90 1.33 8.88 2.10
N ALA A 91 2.09 8.59 3.17
CA ALA A 91 1.96 9.26 4.45
C ALA A 91 2.21 10.77 4.34
N ALA A 92 3.27 11.19 3.64
CA ALA A 92 3.55 12.60 3.41
C ALA A 92 2.40 13.33 2.71
N LYS A 93 1.82 12.72 1.66
CA LYS A 93 0.69 13.29 0.93
C LYS A 93 -0.59 13.33 1.79
N ALA A 94 -0.78 12.35 2.67
CA ALA A 94 -1.89 12.37 3.62
C ALA A 94 -1.72 13.49 4.66
N HIS A 95 -0.54 13.63 5.26
CA HIS A 95 -0.24 14.76 6.17
C HIS A 95 -0.43 16.12 5.50
N TRP A 96 -0.02 16.27 4.25
CA TRP A 96 -0.24 17.50 3.49
C TRP A 96 -1.73 17.85 3.37
N ARG A 97 -2.58 16.86 3.04
CA ARG A 97 -4.03 17.06 2.94
C ARG A 97 -4.71 17.37 4.27
N LEU A 98 -4.12 16.93 5.38
CA LEU A 98 -4.59 17.21 6.73
C LEU A 98 -4.07 18.55 7.28
N GLY A 99 -3.24 19.29 6.53
CA GLY A 99 -2.63 20.55 6.99
C GLY A 99 -1.39 20.36 7.88
N ASN A 100 -0.90 19.13 8.02
CA ASN A 100 0.27 18.79 8.83
C ASN A 100 1.57 18.98 8.02
N GLU A 101 1.86 20.22 7.60
CA GLU A 101 2.92 20.54 6.65
C GLU A 101 4.33 20.12 7.11
N VAL A 102 4.62 20.27 8.41
CA VAL A 102 5.93 19.91 9.00
C VAL A 102 6.20 18.41 8.82
N GLU A 103 5.21 17.57 9.15
CA GLU A 103 5.36 16.12 9.05
C GLU A 103 5.37 15.67 7.59
N ALA A 104 4.55 16.30 6.74
CA ALA A 104 4.58 16.06 5.30
C ALA A 104 5.99 16.31 4.72
N GLN A 105 6.63 17.41 5.12
CA GLN A 105 7.97 17.75 4.65
C GLN A 105 9.04 16.80 5.22
N ARG A 106 8.93 16.43 6.50
CA ARG A 106 9.83 15.46 7.15
C ARG A 106 9.82 14.12 6.40
N LEU A 107 8.63 13.60 6.11
CA LEU A 107 8.45 12.33 5.41
C LEU A 107 8.94 12.39 3.95
N ARG A 108 8.76 13.52 3.25
CA ARG A 108 9.33 13.73 1.90
C ARG A 108 10.86 13.67 1.89
N ILE A 109 11.50 14.28 2.89
CA ILE A 109 12.96 14.25 3.03
C ILE A 109 13.43 12.82 3.31
N ALA A 110 12.74 12.10 4.20
CA ALA A 110 13.03 10.69 4.47
C ALA A 110 12.90 9.81 3.22
N ALA A 111 11.84 10.01 2.41
CA ALA A 111 11.64 9.29 1.15
C ALA A 111 12.78 9.54 0.16
N ARG A 112 13.24 10.80 0.05
CA ARG A 112 14.37 11.15 -0.81
C ARG A 112 15.67 10.51 -0.34
N ALA A 113 15.91 10.49 0.97
CA ALA A 113 17.10 9.86 1.53
C ALA A 113 17.14 8.35 1.23
N ALA A 114 16.04 7.64 1.48
CA ALA A 114 15.92 6.21 1.18
C ALA A 114 16.12 5.91 -0.32
N ALA A 115 15.52 6.72 -1.21
CA ALA A 115 15.70 6.56 -2.65
C ALA A 115 17.16 6.78 -3.11
N THR A 116 17.89 7.69 -2.45
CA THR A 116 19.29 7.97 -2.80
C THR A 116 20.21 6.84 -2.35
N THR A 117 19.95 6.26 -1.18
CA THR A 117 20.71 5.09 -0.68
C THR A 117 20.54 3.87 -1.59
N SER A 118 19.33 3.64 -2.10
CA SER A 118 19.05 2.55 -3.04
C SER A 118 19.81 2.70 -4.37
N ILE A 119 19.89 3.91 -4.93
CA ILE A 119 20.61 4.20 -6.19
C ILE A 119 22.13 4.03 -6.06
N VAL A 120 22.70 4.26 -4.87
CA VAL A 120 24.15 4.16 -4.62
C VAL A 120 24.58 2.70 -4.37
N HIS A 121 23.65 1.75 -4.32
CA HIS A 121 23.93 0.32 -4.17
C HIS A 121 23.65 -0.53 -5.44
N PRO A 122 24.17 -0.18 -6.64
CA PRO A 122 24.19 -1.13 -7.73
C PRO A 122 25.34 -2.12 -7.47
N ILE A 123 25.11 -3.41 -7.76
CA ILE A 123 26.07 -4.54 -7.65
C ILE A 123 26.09 -5.21 -6.26
N GLY A 124 25.18 -6.17 -6.03
CA GLY A 124 25.28 -7.03 -4.83
C GLY A 124 24.19 -8.05 -4.56
N ARG A 125 23.13 -8.17 -5.37
CA ARG A 125 22.11 -9.22 -5.18
C ARG A 125 21.88 -10.05 -6.46
N LEU A 126 22.95 -10.68 -6.92
CA LEU A 126 22.90 -11.95 -7.65
C LEU A 126 23.81 -12.90 -6.90
N GLN A 127 23.26 -13.60 -5.90
CA GLN A 127 23.62 -14.95 -5.44
C GLN A 127 23.01 -15.22 -4.06
N ALA A 128 21.92 -15.98 -4.07
CA ALA A 128 21.64 -17.10 -3.15
C ALA A 128 20.34 -17.77 -3.62
#